data_AF-A0AAV8C5D7-F1
#
_entry.id   AF-A0AAV8C5D7-F1
#
_cell.length_a   1.000
_cell.length_b   1.000
_cell.length_c   1.000
_cell.angle_alpha   90.00
_cell.angle_beta   90.00
_cell.angle_gamma   90.00
#
_symmetry.space_group_name_H-M   'P 1'
#
loop_
_entity.id
_entity.type
_entity.pdbx_description
1 polymer ?
#
loop_
_entity_poly.entity_id
_entity_poly.type
_entity_poly.pdbx_seq_one_letter_code
_entity_poly.pdbx_strand_id
1 'polypeptide(L)'
;MTRDFTWIQAIAVLFGEHRLYIGARKTVTWDHEIDHFEISFDGEHVHLPEADDANWKSLYVPSLKISRTKTVNSVVVELKGRFKIIANAVPVTKEDSRIHNYGVTSEDCMAHLDLAFKFDVLTEDVHGVVGQTYRPDYVNKFDVRKKMSVLGGAKKFSTSSLFAADCAVARFGHHDEKAELYSLI
;
A
#
# COMPACT_ATOMS: atom_id res chain seq x y z
N MET A 1 -10.47 -4.23 24.43
CA MET A 1 -10.63 -2.90 23.81
C MET A 1 -9.96 -2.97 22.45
N THR A 2 -10.70 -2.74 21.38
CA THR A 2 -10.16 -2.72 20.01
C THR A 2 -9.61 -1.31 19.77
N ARG A 3 -8.31 -1.20 19.47
CA ARG A 3 -7.69 0.08 19.09
C ARG A 3 -7.97 0.30 17.60
N ASP A 4 -8.60 1.42 17.27
CA ASP A 4 -8.80 1.82 15.87
C ASP A 4 -7.56 2.57 15.40
N PHE A 5 -6.75 1.90 14.59
CA PHE A 5 -5.54 2.49 14.01
C PHE A 5 -5.84 3.08 12.63
N THR A 6 -5.35 4.30 12.36
CA THR A 6 -5.58 4.96 11.07
C THR A 6 -4.43 4.76 10.08
N TRP A 7 -3.42 3.97 10.45
CA TRP A 7 -2.21 3.78 9.66
C TRP A 7 -2.23 2.48 8.86
N ILE A 8 -1.40 2.42 7.82
CA ILE A 8 -1.29 1.27 6.93
C ILE A 8 -0.09 0.44 7.37
N GLN A 9 -0.31 -0.82 7.77
CA GLN A 9 0.79 -1.71 8.14
C GLN A 9 1.41 -2.40 6.93
N ALA A 10 0.57 -2.77 5.97
CA ALA A 10 0.99 -3.43 4.76
C ALA A 10 0.02 -3.15 3.63
N ILE A 11 0.51 -3.30 2.41
CA ILE A 11 -0.30 -3.36 1.20
C ILE A 11 0.02 -4.63 0.44
N ALA A 12 -0.98 -5.12 -0.28
CA ALA A 12 -0.81 -6.10 -1.34
C ALA A 12 -1.17 -5.48 -2.67
N VAL A 13 -0.41 -5.81 -3.69
CA VAL A 13 -0.63 -5.37 -5.06
C VAL A 13 -0.78 -6.61 -5.92
N LEU A 14 -1.95 -6.76 -6.54
CA LEU A 14 -2.28 -7.85 -7.46
C LEU A 14 -2.17 -7.33 -8.89
N PHE A 15 -1.41 -8.03 -9.75
CA PHE A 15 -1.28 -7.68 -11.17
C PHE A 15 -0.92 -8.91 -12.01
N GLY A 16 -1.71 -9.20 -13.04
CA GLY A 16 -1.53 -10.40 -13.86
C GLY A 16 -1.77 -11.64 -13.00
N GLU A 17 -0.79 -12.53 -12.95
CA GLU A 17 -0.78 -13.66 -12.03
C GLU A 17 0.06 -13.40 -10.77
N HIS A 18 0.62 -12.19 -10.66
CA HIS A 18 1.62 -11.84 -9.66
C HIS A 18 1.04 -11.15 -8.44
N ARG A 19 1.75 -11.32 -7.32
CA ARG A 19 1.41 -10.78 -6.01
C ARG A 19 2.64 -10.10 -5.41
N LEU A 20 2.50 -8.83 -5.09
CA LEU A 20 3.52 -8.08 -4.37
C LEU A 20 3.01 -7.69 -2.98
N TYR A 21 3.82 -7.92 -1.96
CA TYR A 21 3.62 -7.47 -0.59
C TYR A 21 4.62 -6.37 -0.27
N ILE A 22 4.15 -5.33 0.42
CA ILE A 22 5.01 -4.34 1.07
C ILE A 22 4.46 -4.13 2.47
N GLY A 23 5.26 -4.38 3.50
CA GLY A 23 4.88 -4.25 4.89
C GLY A 23 5.91 -3.49 5.71
N ALA A 24 5.43 -2.79 6.74
CA ALA A 24 6.25 -2.29 7.82
C ALA A 24 6.48 -3.41 8.85
N ARG A 25 7.74 -3.71 9.16
CA ARG A 25 8.11 -4.64 10.23
C ARG A 25 7.70 -4.06 11.57
N LYS A 26 7.10 -4.90 12.42
CA LYS A 26 6.83 -4.52 13.80
C LYS A 26 8.16 -4.33 14.54
N THR A 27 8.27 -3.23 15.26
CA THR A 27 9.40 -2.96 16.15
C THR A 27 8.88 -2.56 17.53
N VAL A 28 9.69 -2.81 18.56
CA VAL A 28 9.41 -2.37 19.95
C VAL A 28 9.85 -0.92 20.10
N THR A 29 11.00 -0.58 19.52
CA THR A 29 11.59 0.77 19.52
C THR A 29 11.96 1.16 18.10
N TRP A 30 11.61 2.37 17.69
CA TRP A 30 12.03 2.88 16.40
C TRP A 30 13.54 3.13 16.39
N ASP A 31 14.21 2.56 15.39
CA ASP A 31 15.60 2.83 15.08
C ASP A 31 15.69 3.28 13.62
N HIS A 32 16.24 4.46 13.40
CA HIS A 32 16.35 5.07 12.07
C HIS A 32 17.47 4.47 11.22
N GLU A 33 18.37 3.69 11.83
CA GLU A 33 19.48 3.01 11.14
C GLU A 33 19.11 1.59 10.69
N ILE A 34 18.02 1.03 11.21
CA ILE A 34 17.54 -0.32 10.87
C ILE A 34 16.45 -0.25 9.81
N ASP A 35 16.46 -1.17 8.85
CA ASP A 35 15.39 -1.30 7.86
C ASP A 35 14.16 -2.00 8.45
N HIS A 36 13.04 -1.27 8.46
CA HIS A 36 11.74 -1.73 8.95
C HIS A 36 10.82 -2.16 7.80
N PHE A 37 11.36 -2.63 6.68
CA PHE A 37 10.58 -3.13 5.55
C PHE A 37 10.56 -4.64 5.45
N GLU A 38 9.43 -5.15 4.98
CA GLU A 38 9.30 -6.49 4.46
C GLU A 38 8.66 -6.43 3.08
N ILE A 39 9.36 -6.97 2.08
CA ILE A 39 8.89 -6.99 0.70
C ILE A 39 8.94 -8.44 0.22
N SER A 40 7.86 -8.91 -0.39
CA SER A 40 7.85 -10.21 -1.05
C SER A 40 7.17 -10.12 -2.40
N PHE A 41 7.71 -10.82 -3.40
CA PHE A 41 7.15 -10.94 -4.73
C PHE A 41 6.85 -12.42 -5.00
N ASP A 42 5.60 -12.74 -5.33
CA ASP A 42 5.09 -14.11 -5.52
C ASP A 42 5.38 -15.07 -4.35
N GLY A 43 5.37 -14.52 -3.13
CA GLY A 43 5.65 -15.25 -1.90
C GLY A 43 7.14 -15.41 -1.59
N GLU A 44 8.03 -14.99 -2.48
CA GLU A 44 9.47 -14.99 -2.25
C GLU A 44 9.95 -13.65 -1.70
N HIS A 45 10.84 -13.69 -0.71
CA HIS A 45 11.39 -12.47 -0.11
C HIS A 45 12.26 -11.70 -1.11
N VAL A 46 12.01 -10.39 -1.25
CA VAL A 46 12.84 -9.51 -2.05
C VAL A 46 14.03 -9.06 -1.22
N HIS A 47 15.22 -9.58 -1.55
CA HIS A 47 16.46 -9.13 -0.93
C HIS A 47 16.95 -7.83 -1.58
N LEU A 48 16.82 -6.72 -0.86
CA LEU A 48 17.26 -5.39 -1.29
C LEU A 48 18.33 -4.87 -0.31
N PRO A 49 19.61 -4.77 -0.73
CA PRO A 49 20.69 -4.30 0.14
C PRO A 49 20.38 -2.94 0.78
N GLU A 50 20.85 -2.74 2.01
CA GLU A 50 20.76 -1.47 2.74
C GLU A 50 21.80 -0.47 2.22
N ALA A 51 21.56 0.02 1.00
CA ALA A 51 22.41 1.02 0.36
C ALA A 51 21.53 1.98 -0.44
N ASP A 52 21.95 3.25 -0.50
CA ASP A 52 21.32 4.21 -1.39
C ASP A 52 21.42 3.73 -2.85
N ASP A 53 20.37 3.97 -3.63
CA ASP A 53 20.21 3.48 -5.00
C ASP A 53 20.29 1.94 -5.19
N ALA A 54 20.28 1.15 -4.11
CA ALA A 54 20.17 -0.30 -4.20
C ALA A 54 18.92 -0.66 -4.98
N ASN A 55 19.04 -1.64 -5.88
CA ASN A 55 17.94 -2.01 -6.77
C ASN A 55 17.81 -3.52 -6.89
N TRP A 56 16.56 -3.92 -7.01
CA TRP A 56 16.14 -5.27 -7.30
C TRP A 56 15.25 -5.24 -8.55
N LYS A 57 15.38 -6.25 -9.39
CA LYS A 57 14.55 -6.44 -10.58
C LYS A 57 14.04 -7.87 -10.57
N SER A 58 12.78 -8.05 -10.93
CA SER A 58 12.22 -9.38 -11.09
C SER A 58 12.85 -10.07 -12.30
N LEU A 59 13.22 -11.35 -12.13
CA LEU A 59 13.70 -12.20 -13.21
C LEU A 59 12.55 -12.65 -14.14
N TYR A 60 11.33 -12.72 -13.60
CA TYR A 60 10.14 -13.18 -14.31
C TYR A 60 9.32 -12.02 -14.90
N VAL A 61 9.41 -10.83 -14.29
CA VAL A 61 8.72 -9.62 -14.73
C VAL A 61 9.74 -8.50 -14.93
N PRO A 62 10.43 -8.42 -16.09
CA PRO A 62 11.53 -7.47 -16.30
C PRO A 62 11.14 -5.98 -16.18
N SER A 63 9.83 -5.68 -16.29
CA SER A 63 9.27 -4.35 -16.09
C SER A 63 9.07 -3.96 -14.63
N LEU A 64 9.16 -4.91 -13.69
CA LEU A 64 9.07 -4.68 -12.25
C LEU A 64 10.45 -4.41 -11.65
N LYS A 65 10.60 -3.23 -11.06
CA LYS A 65 11.80 -2.79 -10.36
C LYS A 65 11.43 -2.30 -8.97
N ILE A 66 12.29 -2.61 -7.99
CA ILE A 66 12.22 -2.07 -6.64
C ILE A 66 13.56 -1.39 -6.39
N SER A 67 13.56 -0.13 -5.93
CA SER A 67 14.79 0.62 -5.65
C SER A 67 14.69 1.30 -4.30
N ARG A 68 15.80 1.43 -3.58
CA ARG A 68 15.89 2.30 -2.42
C ARG A 68 16.05 3.75 -2.87
N THR A 69 15.49 4.67 -2.09
CA THR A 69 15.73 6.12 -2.22
C THR A 69 16.52 6.68 -1.03
N LYS A 70 16.79 5.82 -0.04
CA LYS A 70 17.64 6.04 1.13
C LYS A 70 18.20 4.68 1.54
N THR A 71 19.28 4.67 2.32
CA THR A 71 19.91 3.44 2.85
C THR A 71 18.90 2.47 3.47
N VAL A 72 17.94 2.97 4.26
CA VAL A 72 16.89 2.19 4.92
C VAL A 72 15.54 2.93 4.86
N ASN A 73 14.44 2.21 5.09
CA ASN A 73 13.11 2.75 5.34
C ASN A 73 12.46 3.59 4.21
N SER A 74 13.07 3.70 3.03
CA SER A 74 12.43 4.28 1.85
C SER A 74 12.67 3.47 0.57
N VAL A 75 11.58 3.02 -0.07
CA VAL A 75 11.62 2.27 -1.34
C VAL A 75 10.66 2.85 -2.38
N VAL A 76 11.01 2.65 -3.65
CA VAL A 76 10.17 2.89 -4.81
C VAL A 76 9.99 1.59 -5.56
N VAL A 77 8.73 1.17 -5.69
CA VAL A 77 8.32 0.07 -6.57
C VAL A 77 7.78 0.67 -7.85
N GLU A 78 8.26 0.17 -8.98
CA GLU A 78 7.84 0.61 -10.30
C GLU A 78 7.54 -0.61 -11.18
N LEU A 79 6.32 -0.66 -11.70
CA LEU A 79 5.97 -1.50 -12.83
C LEU A 79 5.89 -0.60 -14.06
N LYS A 80 6.90 -0.67 -14.92
CA LYS A 80 7.11 0.28 -16.03
C LYS A 80 5.84 0.46 -16.87
N GLY A 81 5.39 1.71 -17.01
CA GLY A 81 4.23 2.10 -17.81
C GLY A 81 2.88 1.74 -17.19
N ARG A 82 2.86 1.33 -15.92
CA ARG A 82 1.66 0.95 -15.18
C ARG A 82 1.52 1.78 -13.92
N PHE A 83 2.44 1.61 -12.98
CA PHE A 83 2.37 2.32 -11.70
C PHE A 83 3.74 2.52 -11.06
N LYS A 84 3.76 3.45 -10.12
CA LYS A 84 4.85 3.69 -9.18
C LYS A 84 4.28 3.85 -7.77
N ILE A 85 4.88 3.15 -6.82
CA ILE A 85 4.55 3.23 -5.40
C ILE A 85 5.80 3.71 -4.68
N ILE A 86 5.68 4.82 -3.98
CA ILE A 86 6.68 5.27 -3.01
C ILE A 86 6.17 4.80 -1.65
N ALA A 87 6.98 4.01 -0.96
CA ALA A 87 6.69 3.55 0.38
C ALA A 87 7.80 3.98 1.33
N ASN A 88 7.41 4.55 2.47
CA ASN A 88 8.31 4.86 3.58
C ASN A 88 7.82 4.14 4.83
N ALA A 89 8.72 3.45 5.52
CA ALA A 89 8.47 2.98 6.87
C ALA A 89 8.74 4.16 7.82
N VAL A 90 7.76 4.50 8.66
CA VAL A 90 7.83 5.62 9.59
C VAL A 90 7.33 5.20 10.97
N PRO A 91 7.87 5.78 12.06
CA PRO A 91 7.38 5.50 13.39
C PRO A 91 6.06 6.20 13.64
N VAL A 92 5.23 5.58 14.46
CA VAL A 92 4.12 6.27 15.09
C VAL A 92 4.65 7.21 16.15
N THR A 93 4.33 8.51 16.01
CA THR A 93 4.78 9.50 16.98
C THR A 93 3.85 9.58 18.19
N LYS A 94 4.35 10.15 19.30
CA LYS A 94 3.51 10.47 20.46
C LYS A 94 2.37 11.42 20.11
N GLU A 95 2.60 12.30 19.14
CA GLU A 95 1.59 13.24 18.66
C GLU A 95 0.49 12.52 17.89
N ASP A 96 0.83 11.58 17.00
CA ASP A 96 -0.15 10.74 16.31
C ASP A 96 -1.01 9.96 17.32
N SER A 97 -0.34 9.35 18.32
CA SER A 97 -1.01 8.65 19.42
C SER A 97 -1.96 9.54 20.21
N ARG A 98 -1.60 10.81 20.45
CA ARG A 98 -2.42 11.79 21.17
C ARG A 98 -3.62 12.25 20.35
N ILE A 99 -3.43 12.54 19.06
CA ILE A 99 -4.50 13.02 18.17
C ILE A 99 -5.55 11.93 17.93
N HIS A 100 -5.08 10.68 17.76
CA HIS A 100 -5.92 9.55 17.37
C HIS A 100 -6.28 8.61 18.52
N ASN A 101 -5.83 8.90 19.75
CA ASN A 101 -6.05 8.08 20.95
C ASN A 101 -5.61 6.62 20.79
N TYR A 102 -4.48 6.38 20.11
CA TYR A 102 -3.95 5.03 19.95
C TYR A 102 -3.49 4.40 21.27
N GLY A 103 -3.09 5.24 22.24
CA GLY A 103 -2.58 4.78 23.53
C GLY A 103 -1.21 4.09 23.43
N VAL A 104 -0.45 4.39 22.38
CA VAL A 104 0.90 3.86 22.14
C VAL A 104 1.84 4.32 23.26
N THR A 105 2.55 3.36 23.84
CA THR A 105 3.60 3.56 24.85
C THR A 105 4.99 3.55 24.18
N SER A 106 6.04 3.98 24.89
CA SER A 106 7.42 3.95 24.38
C SER A 106 7.94 2.55 24.03
N GLU A 107 7.28 1.50 24.56
CA GLU A 107 7.60 0.09 24.33
C GLU A 107 6.69 -0.56 23.26
N ASP A 108 5.80 0.20 22.64
CA ASP A 108 4.83 -0.26 21.62
C ASP A 108 4.91 0.64 20.39
N CYS A 109 6.14 1.04 20.01
CA CYS A 109 6.36 1.97 18.90
C CYS A 109 6.15 1.23 17.57
N MET A 110 4.91 1.21 17.12
CA MET A 110 4.53 0.57 15.86
C MET A 110 5.12 1.37 14.70
N ALA A 111 5.71 0.70 13.72
CA ALA A 111 6.04 1.29 12.43
C ALA A 111 4.82 1.17 11.51
N HIS A 112 4.65 2.12 10.61
CA HIS A 112 3.65 2.08 9.57
C HIS A 112 4.20 2.56 8.23
N LEU A 113 3.40 2.35 7.19
CA LEU A 113 3.68 2.82 5.85
C LEU A 113 3.09 4.20 5.64
N ASP A 114 3.93 5.11 5.15
CA ASP A 114 3.52 6.30 4.42
C ASP A 114 3.68 6.01 2.92
N LEU A 115 2.60 6.22 2.17
CA LEU A 115 2.45 5.70 0.80
C LEU A 115 2.05 6.82 -0.16
N ALA A 116 2.72 6.87 -1.31
CA ALA A 116 2.29 7.65 -2.45
C ALA A 116 2.21 6.77 -3.69
N PHE A 117 1.12 6.93 -4.45
CA PHE A 117 0.86 6.17 -5.66
C PHE A 117 0.83 7.09 -6.88
N LYS A 118 1.42 6.63 -7.97
CA LYS A 118 1.24 7.19 -9.31
C LYS A 118 0.84 6.08 -10.25
N PHE A 119 -0.20 6.32 -11.03
CA PHE A 119 -0.68 5.41 -12.06
C PHE A 119 -0.47 6.07 -13.42
N ASP A 120 0.19 5.37 -14.33
CA ASP A 120 0.45 5.88 -15.69
C ASP A 120 -0.73 5.60 -16.63
N VAL A 121 -1.49 4.52 -16.36
CA VAL A 121 -2.67 4.13 -17.14
C VAL A 121 -3.79 3.71 -16.18
N LEU A 122 -4.96 4.34 -16.31
CA LEU A 122 -6.19 4.00 -15.60
C LEU A 122 -7.35 3.89 -16.60
N THR A 123 -8.24 2.92 -16.38
CA THR A 123 -9.51 2.80 -17.12
C THR A 123 -10.57 3.70 -16.48
N GLU A 124 -11.71 3.91 -17.14
CA GLU A 124 -12.83 4.66 -16.54
C GLU A 124 -13.53 3.89 -15.41
N ASP A 125 -13.35 2.56 -15.35
CA ASP A 125 -13.94 1.69 -14.32
C ASP A 125 -12.98 1.37 -13.16
N VAL A 126 -12.08 2.29 -12.85
CA VAL A 126 -11.31 2.24 -11.61
C VAL A 126 -12.23 2.60 -10.42
N HIS A 127 -12.07 1.89 -9.30
CA HIS A 127 -12.76 2.13 -8.03
C HIS A 127 -11.75 2.54 -6.94
N GLY A 128 -12.22 2.94 -5.76
CA GLY A 128 -11.36 3.44 -4.68
C GLY A 128 -11.12 4.95 -4.73
N VAL A 129 -10.20 5.46 -3.90
CA VAL A 129 -9.90 6.90 -3.79
C VAL A 129 -9.49 7.47 -5.13
N VAL A 130 -8.56 6.79 -5.81
CA VAL A 130 -8.07 7.18 -7.14
C VAL A 130 -9.17 7.04 -8.19
N GLY A 131 -9.98 5.97 -8.15
CA GLY A 131 -11.02 5.79 -9.15
C GLY A 131 -12.23 6.70 -9.00
N GLN A 132 -12.45 7.25 -7.82
CA GLN A 132 -13.51 8.20 -7.58
C GLN A 132 -13.05 9.64 -7.84
N THR A 133 -11.89 10.07 -7.34
CA THR A 133 -11.46 11.48 -7.49
C THR A 133 -11.09 11.88 -8.91
N TYR A 134 -10.82 10.92 -9.80
CA TYR A 134 -10.46 11.19 -11.20
C TYR A 134 -11.65 11.12 -12.17
N ARG A 135 -12.86 10.73 -11.70
CA ARG A 135 -14.05 10.73 -12.55
C ARG A 135 -14.59 12.14 -12.75
N PRO A 136 -14.99 12.52 -13.98
CA PRO A 136 -15.50 13.88 -14.26
C PRO A 136 -16.77 14.23 -13.47
N ASP A 137 -17.59 13.25 -13.12
CA ASP A 137 -18.85 13.39 -12.41
C ASP A 137 -18.71 13.20 -10.88
N TYR A 138 -17.48 13.11 -10.37
CA TYR A 138 -17.25 12.87 -8.95
C TYR A 138 -17.64 14.08 -8.11
N VAL A 139 -18.65 13.87 -7.26
CA VAL A 139 -19.03 14.81 -6.21
C VAL A 139 -18.49 14.29 -4.88
N ASN A 140 -17.63 15.10 -4.25
CA ASN A 140 -17.09 14.79 -2.93
C ASN A 140 -18.22 14.79 -1.88
N LYS A 141 -18.61 13.61 -1.38
CA LYS A 141 -19.59 13.42 -0.31
C LYS A 141 -18.93 13.14 1.06
N PHE A 142 -17.65 13.49 1.20
CA PHE A 142 -16.87 13.23 2.41
C PHE A 142 -17.40 14.02 3.60
N ASP A 143 -17.83 13.31 4.63
CA ASP A 143 -18.21 13.90 5.90
C ASP A 143 -16.95 14.14 6.74
N VAL A 144 -16.44 15.37 6.70
CA VAL A 144 -15.26 15.82 7.48
C VAL A 144 -15.42 15.67 8.99
N ARG A 145 -16.63 15.39 9.50
CA ARG A 145 -16.90 15.23 10.94
C ARG A 145 -16.76 13.79 11.41
N LYS A 146 -16.76 12.79 10.50
CA LYS A 146 -16.54 11.38 10.87
C LYS A 146 -15.04 11.10 10.99
N LYS A 147 -14.63 10.52 12.12
CA LYS A 147 -13.29 9.96 12.27
C LYS A 147 -13.13 8.81 11.27
N MET A 148 -12.20 8.95 10.31
CA MET A 148 -11.84 7.93 9.33
C MET A 148 -12.98 7.42 8.42
N SER A 149 -13.53 8.29 7.56
CA SER A 149 -14.46 7.82 6.53
C SER A 149 -13.71 7.24 5.33
N VAL A 150 -13.95 5.97 5.00
CA VAL A 150 -13.49 5.37 3.73
C VAL A 150 -14.29 5.98 2.58
N LEU A 151 -13.62 6.65 1.65
CA LEU A 151 -14.24 7.18 0.43
C LEU A 151 -14.87 6.03 -0.38
N GLY A 152 -16.15 6.17 -0.74
CA GLY A 152 -16.92 5.12 -1.41
C GLY A 152 -17.59 4.09 -0.49
N GLY A 153 -17.27 4.10 0.81
CA GLY A 153 -17.89 3.28 1.86
C GLY A 153 -17.14 1.98 2.16
N ALA A 154 -16.78 1.77 3.43
CA ALA A 154 -15.93 0.66 3.89
C ALA A 154 -16.42 -0.73 3.44
N LYS A 155 -17.73 -0.98 3.45
CA LYS A 155 -18.32 -2.27 3.05
C LYS A 155 -17.96 -2.67 1.61
N LYS A 156 -17.78 -1.70 0.70
CA LYS A 156 -17.44 -1.99 -0.70
C LYS A 156 -16.02 -2.49 -0.88
N PHE A 157 -15.11 -2.09 0.02
CA PHE A 157 -13.68 -2.37 -0.06
C PHE A 157 -13.21 -3.41 0.95
N SER A 158 -14.13 -4.00 1.72
CA SER A 158 -13.80 -5.09 2.65
C SER A 158 -13.44 -6.35 1.86
N THR A 159 -12.30 -6.97 2.20
CA THR A 159 -11.83 -8.23 1.64
C THR A 159 -11.74 -9.29 2.75
N SER A 160 -11.68 -10.58 2.41
CA SER A 160 -11.46 -11.66 3.39
C SER A 160 -10.00 -11.79 3.84
N SER A 161 -9.05 -11.35 3.01
CA SER A 161 -7.62 -11.36 3.31
C SER A 161 -6.86 -10.32 2.48
N LEU A 162 -5.61 -10.05 2.83
CA LEU A 162 -4.78 -9.04 2.17
C LEU A 162 -4.64 -9.27 0.65
N PHE A 163 -4.58 -10.53 0.22
CA PHE A 163 -4.47 -10.89 -1.21
C PHE A 163 -5.80 -11.35 -1.83
N ALA A 164 -6.92 -11.25 -1.12
CA ALA A 164 -8.22 -11.63 -1.67
C ALA A 164 -8.78 -10.51 -2.56
N ALA A 165 -9.15 -10.88 -3.78
CA ALA A 165 -9.86 -10.01 -4.72
C ALA A 165 -11.39 -10.21 -4.62
N ASP A 166 -11.93 -10.23 -3.40
CA ASP A 166 -13.33 -10.59 -3.13
C ASP A 166 -14.18 -9.43 -2.57
N CYS A 167 -13.67 -8.20 -2.65
CA CYS A 167 -14.47 -7.03 -2.31
C CYS A 167 -15.52 -6.75 -3.39
N ALA A 168 -16.60 -6.06 -3.03
CA ALA A 168 -17.77 -5.85 -3.90
C ALA A 168 -17.48 -5.08 -5.20
N VAL A 169 -16.34 -4.39 -5.26
CA VAL A 169 -15.91 -3.60 -6.43
C VAL A 169 -14.61 -4.12 -7.05
N ALA A 170 -14.12 -5.30 -6.63
CA ALA A 170 -12.93 -5.90 -7.20
C ALA A 170 -13.13 -6.16 -8.69
N ARG A 171 -12.10 -5.85 -9.49
CA ARG A 171 -12.03 -6.18 -10.92
C ARG A 171 -10.99 -7.24 -11.24
N PHE A 172 -10.14 -7.55 -10.26
CA PHE A 172 -9.04 -8.50 -10.44
C PHE A 172 -9.60 -9.93 -10.44
N GLY A 173 -9.16 -10.76 -11.40
CA GLY A 173 -9.56 -12.17 -11.47
C GLY A 173 -10.98 -12.42 -12.02
N HIS A 174 -11.74 -11.37 -12.37
CA HIS A 174 -12.92 -11.54 -13.21
C HIS A 174 -12.47 -11.90 -14.63
N HIS A 175 -12.69 -13.16 -15.01
CA HIS A 175 -12.42 -13.68 -16.34
C HIS A 175 -13.46 -13.11 -17.33
N ASP A 176 -13.37 -11.82 -17.63
CA ASP A 176 -13.99 -11.26 -18.83
C ASP A 176 -12.95 -11.33 -19.95
N GLU A 177 -13.22 -12.12 -20.98
CA GLU A 177 -12.39 -12.39 -22.18
C GLU A 177 -11.99 -11.15 -23.00
N LYS A 178 -12.14 -9.93 -22.46
CA LYS A 178 -11.71 -8.67 -23.08
C LYS A 178 -10.92 -7.73 -22.18
N ALA A 179 -10.55 -8.13 -20.97
CA ALA A 179 -9.81 -7.26 -20.05
C ALA A 179 -8.38 -7.77 -19.78
N GLU A 180 -7.46 -7.58 -20.75
CA GLU A 180 -6.02 -7.49 -20.47
C GLU A 180 -5.66 -6.19 -19.71
N LEU A 181 -6.50 -5.76 -18.78
CA LEU A 181 -6.34 -4.51 -18.03
C LEU A 181 -6.37 -4.81 -16.54
N TYR A 182 -5.19 -5.27 -16.10
CA TYR A 182 -4.64 -5.20 -14.75
C TYR A 182 -5.35 -4.16 -13.87
N SER A 183 -6.24 -4.63 -13.01
CA SER A 183 -6.83 -3.81 -11.95
C SER A 183 -5.92 -3.85 -10.72
N LEU A 184 -5.44 -2.69 -10.28
CA LEU A 184 -4.89 -2.54 -8.93
C LEU A 184 -6.05 -2.48 -7.93
N ILE A 185 -5.97 -3.27 -6.86
CA ILE A 185 -6.75 -3.08 -5.63
C ILE A 185 -5.93 -2.18 -4.71
#